data_AF-A0A9P8RR32-F1
#
_entry.id   AF-A0A9P8RR32-F1
#
_cell.length_a   1.000
_cell.length_b   1.000
_cell.length_c   1.000
_cell.angle_alpha   90.00
_cell.angle_beta   90.00
_cell.angle_gamma   90.00
#
_symmetry.space_group_name_H-M   'P 1'
#
loop_
_entity.id
_entity.type
_entity.pdbx_description
1 polymer ?
#
loop_
_entity_poly.entity_id
_entity_poly.type
_entity_poly.pdbx_seq_one_letter_code
_entity_poly.pdbx_strand_id
1 'polypeptide(L)'
;MGAKVPRNFRLLEELEKGEKGLGAEACSYGLQDGSDIMMSNWNGTILGPPHSVHENRIYTLNIHCGDQYPDVPPTFQFVSKINLPCVDQRNGKVDPTKLGCLAQWKRDFTMETVLIELRRLETDSYLTVIFLANLVCDIGQIYGPGSEQETPSAG
;
A
#
# COMPACT_ATOMS: atom_id res chain seq x y z
N MET A 1 33.16 10.07 -10.45
CA MET A 1 31.82 10.20 -11.07
C MET A 1 31.38 8.79 -11.40
N GLY A 2 30.50 8.19 -10.59
CA GLY A 2 30.05 6.81 -10.80
C GLY A 2 29.12 6.74 -12.01
N ALA A 3 29.26 5.71 -12.84
CA ALA A 3 28.38 5.50 -13.98
C ALA A 3 26.93 5.35 -13.50
N LYS A 4 26.03 6.18 -14.04
CA LYS A 4 24.60 6.14 -13.70
C LYS A 4 23.96 4.97 -14.44
N VAL A 5 23.46 3.97 -13.69
CA VAL A 5 22.77 2.80 -14.25
C VAL A 5 21.52 3.26 -15.00
N PRO A 6 21.34 2.92 -16.29
CA PRO A 6 20.14 3.31 -17.04
C PRO A 6 18.87 2.66 -16.48
N ARG A 7 17.72 3.30 -16.72
CA ARG A 7 16.39 2.85 -16.25
C ARG A 7 16.15 1.36 -16.49
N ASN A 8 16.32 0.91 -17.72
CA ASN A 8 15.98 -0.47 -18.10
C ASN A 8 16.88 -1.49 -17.40
N PHE A 9 18.16 -1.18 -17.16
CA PHE A 9 19.05 -2.06 -16.40
C PHE A 9 18.62 -2.15 -14.93
N ARG A 10 18.20 -1.03 -14.34
CA ARG A 10 17.65 -1.02 -12.97
C ARG A 10 16.37 -1.88 -12.88
N LEU A 11 15.47 -1.73 -13.84
CA LEU A 11 14.22 -2.50 -13.89
C LEU A 11 14.47 -4.00 -14.14
N LEU A 12 15.43 -4.35 -14.98
CA LEU A 12 15.87 -5.74 -15.17
C LEU A 12 16.44 -6.35 -13.88
N GLU A 13 17.26 -5.60 -13.15
CA GLU A 13 17.78 -6.04 -11.85
C GLU A 13 16.66 -6.27 -10.84
N GLU A 14 15.66 -5.39 -10.82
CA GLU A 14 14.47 -5.55 -9.98
C GLU A 14 13.62 -6.74 -10.43
N LEU A 15 13.44 -6.97 -11.74
CA LEU A 15 12.73 -8.14 -12.26
C LEU A 15 13.40 -9.44 -11.81
N GLU A 16 14.72 -9.53 -11.97
CA GLU A 16 15.49 -10.70 -11.59
C GLU A 16 15.39 -10.97 -10.08
N LYS A 17 15.37 -9.92 -9.24
CA LYS A 17 15.15 -10.05 -7.80
C LYS A 17 13.73 -10.52 -7.47
N GLY A 18 12.73 -9.97 -8.14
CA GLY A 18 11.33 -10.36 -7.99
C GLY A 18 11.08 -11.82 -8.36
N GLU A 19 11.60 -12.26 -9.52
CA GLU A 19 11.46 -13.64 -10.01
C GLU A 19 12.21 -14.66 -9.14
N LYS A 20 13.37 -14.29 -8.61
CA LYS A 20 14.12 -15.15 -7.68
C LYS A 20 13.56 -15.14 -6.26
N GLY A 21 12.56 -14.30 -5.97
CA GLY A 21 12.01 -14.15 -4.62
C GLY A 21 13.05 -13.64 -3.62
N LEU A 22 14.04 -12.85 -4.07
CA LEU A 22 15.13 -12.35 -3.23
C LEU A 22 14.73 -11.15 -2.35
N GLY A 23 13.43 -10.96 -2.12
CA GLY A 23 12.91 -9.85 -1.35
C GLY A 23 12.38 -10.25 0.02
N ALA A 24 11.77 -9.29 0.72
CA ALA A 24 11.06 -9.57 1.97
C ALA A 24 10.03 -10.70 1.77
N GLU A 25 10.07 -11.76 2.60
CA GLU A 25 9.28 -13.00 2.42
C GLU A 25 7.76 -12.79 2.25
N ALA A 26 7.24 -11.64 2.69
CA ALA A 26 5.83 -11.31 2.62
C ALA A 26 5.50 -10.17 1.63
N CYS A 27 6.45 -9.77 0.80
CA CYS A 27 6.22 -8.84 -0.31
C CYS A 27 6.76 -9.46 -1.60
N SER A 28 6.00 -9.40 -2.69
CA SER A 28 6.46 -9.81 -4.00
C SER A 28 6.06 -8.80 -5.06
N TYR A 29 6.79 -8.78 -6.16
CA TYR A 29 6.49 -7.92 -7.30
C TYR A 29 6.97 -8.58 -8.59
N GLY A 30 6.30 -8.27 -9.69
CA GLY A 30 6.63 -8.77 -11.01
C GLY A 30 5.99 -7.93 -12.10
N LEU A 31 6.37 -8.16 -13.37
CA LEU A 31 5.75 -7.47 -14.49
C LEU A 31 4.27 -7.80 -14.59
N GLN A 32 3.45 -6.79 -14.87
CA GLN A 32 2.03 -7.00 -15.13
C GLN A 32 1.81 -7.69 -16.48
N ASP A 33 2.64 -7.33 -17.48
CA ASP A 33 2.66 -7.92 -18.80
C ASP A 33 4.10 -8.29 -19.17
N GLY A 34 4.37 -9.59 -19.34
CA GLY A 34 5.69 -10.09 -19.71
C GLY A 34 6.14 -9.69 -21.13
N SER A 35 5.23 -9.15 -21.95
CA SER A 35 5.55 -8.59 -23.27
C SER A 35 5.88 -7.09 -23.23
N ASP A 36 5.74 -6.43 -22.08
CA ASP A 36 6.08 -5.01 -21.91
C ASP A 36 7.62 -4.81 -21.88
N ILE A 37 8.17 -4.50 -23.05
CA ILE A 37 9.60 -4.19 -23.23
C ILE A 37 10.03 -2.98 -22.40
N MET A 38 9.11 -2.03 -22.16
CA MET A 38 9.42 -0.82 -21.40
C MET A 38 9.39 -1.06 -19.90
N MET A 39 8.91 -2.22 -19.44
CA MET A 39 8.84 -2.60 -18.03
C MET A 39 8.23 -1.48 -17.19
N SER A 40 7.12 -0.92 -17.69
CA SER A 40 6.49 0.24 -17.09
C SER A 40 5.42 -0.17 -16.08
N ASN A 41 4.73 -1.28 -16.33
CA ASN A 41 3.64 -1.75 -15.48
C ASN A 41 4.02 -3.02 -14.73
N TRP A 42 3.84 -2.98 -13.41
CA TRP A 42 4.23 -4.02 -12.48
C TRP A 42 3.08 -4.31 -11.53
N ASN A 43 2.96 -5.56 -11.11
CA ASN A 43 2.06 -5.99 -10.05
C ASN A 43 2.87 -6.24 -8.78
N GLY A 44 2.49 -5.58 -7.70
CA GLY A 44 2.99 -5.83 -6.35
C GLY A 44 1.97 -6.62 -5.53
N THR A 45 2.45 -7.44 -4.63
CA THR A 45 1.65 -8.19 -3.66
C THR A 45 2.26 -8.05 -2.28
N ILE A 46 1.42 -7.78 -1.29
CA ILE A 46 1.79 -7.70 0.13
C ILE A 46 0.95 -8.72 0.89
N LEU A 47 1.62 -9.59 1.63
CA LEU A 47 0.99 -10.50 2.58
C LEU A 47 0.84 -9.79 3.91
N GLY A 48 -0.40 -9.73 4.38
CA GLY A 48 -0.71 -9.08 5.64
C GLY A 48 0.04 -9.73 6.81
N PRO A 49 0.48 -8.93 7.79
CA PRO A 49 1.33 -9.41 8.88
C PRO A 49 0.61 -10.42 9.78
N PRO A 50 1.34 -11.41 10.33
CA PRO A 50 0.79 -12.38 11.27
C PRO A 50 0.31 -11.65 12.53
N HIS A 51 -0.72 -12.18 13.20
CA HIS A 51 -1.30 -11.59 14.42
C HIS A 51 -1.93 -10.20 14.23
N SER A 52 -2.39 -9.89 13.01
CA SER A 52 -3.12 -8.66 12.71
C SER A 52 -4.51 -8.96 12.14
N VAL A 53 -5.39 -7.95 12.07
CA VAL A 53 -6.68 -8.06 11.36
C VAL A 53 -6.53 -8.34 9.86
N HIS A 54 -5.31 -8.16 9.35
CA HIS A 54 -4.92 -8.39 7.97
C HIS A 54 -4.20 -9.74 7.77
N GLU A 55 -4.08 -10.56 8.82
CA GLU A 55 -3.48 -11.89 8.73
C GLU A 55 -4.19 -12.75 7.68
N ASN A 56 -3.40 -13.48 6.90
CA ASN A 56 -3.85 -14.31 5.76
C ASN A 56 -4.56 -13.54 4.63
N ARG A 57 -4.48 -12.20 4.61
CA ARG A 57 -4.94 -11.40 3.47
C ARG A 57 -3.79 -11.10 2.54
N ILE A 58 -4.08 -11.15 1.24
CA ILE A 58 -3.16 -10.80 0.17
C ILE A 58 -3.65 -9.51 -0.46
N TYR A 59 -2.85 -8.45 -0.35
CA TYR A 59 -3.13 -7.16 -0.99
C TYR A 59 -2.37 -7.07 -2.29
N THR A 60 -3.10 -6.94 -3.38
CA THR A 60 -2.53 -6.69 -4.71
C THR A 60 -2.57 -5.20 -4.99
N LEU A 61 -1.50 -4.70 -5.61
CA LEU A 61 -1.38 -3.31 -6.03
C LEU A 61 -0.70 -3.23 -7.40
N ASN A 62 -1.14 -2.26 -8.20
CA ASN A 62 -0.51 -1.90 -9.46
C ASN A 62 0.60 -0.88 -9.18
N ILE A 63 1.75 -1.07 -9.81
CA ILE A 63 2.92 -0.22 -9.72
C ILE A 63 3.24 0.25 -11.13
N HIS A 64 3.37 1.56 -11.30
CA HIS A 64 3.71 2.16 -12.58
C HIS A 64 5.02 2.93 -12.50
N CYS A 65 6.02 2.45 -13.24
CA CYS A 65 7.35 2.98 -13.35
C CYS A 65 7.43 3.90 -14.58
N GLY A 66 7.29 5.20 -14.38
CA GLY A 66 7.39 6.18 -15.47
C GLY A 66 8.78 6.25 -16.12
N ASP A 67 8.89 7.04 -17.19
CA ASP A 67 10.12 7.16 -17.99
C ASP A 67 11.32 7.72 -17.22
N GLN A 68 11.05 8.44 -16.11
CA GLN A 68 12.07 9.05 -15.25
C GLN A 68 12.49 8.15 -14.08
N TYR A 69 11.95 6.94 -13.95
CA TYR A 69 12.43 5.99 -12.94
C TYR A 69 13.89 5.59 -13.22
N PRO A 70 14.78 5.44 -12.21
CA PRO A 70 14.58 5.59 -10.76
C PRO A 70 14.86 7.02 -10.22
N ASP A 71 15.02 8.03 -11.07
CA ASP A 71 15.22 9.42 -10.60
C ASP A 71 13.95 10.00 -9.95
N VAL A 72 12.77 9.56 -10.42
CA VAL A 72 11.45 9.90 -9.88
C VAL A 72 10.79 8.64 -9.32
N PRO A 73 10.04 8.73 -8.19
CA PRO A 73 9.36 7.59 -7.61
C PRO A 73 8.31 7.00 -8.57
N PRO A 74 8.09 5.68 -8.55
CA PRO A 74 6.97 5.06 -9.24
C PRO A 74 5.66 5.38 -8.52
N THR A 75 4.54 5.21 -9.22
CA THR A 75 3.21 5.40 -8.62
C THR A 75 2.62 4.05 -8.22
N PHE A 76 1.93 4.03 -7.07
CA PHE A 76 1.34 2.82 -6.50
C PHE A 76 -0.17 2.99 -6.38
N GLN A 77 -0.91 1.94 -6.73
CA GLN A 77 -2.37 1.90 -6.63
C GLN A 77 -2.83 0.54 -6.12
N PHE A 78 -3.46 0.50 -4.97
CA PHE A 78 -4.07 -0.70 -4.43
C PHE A 78 -5.24 -1.15 -5.30
N VAL A 79 -5.20 -2.42 -5.70
CA VAL A 79 -6.32 -3.13 -6.33
C VAL A 79 -7.23 -3.70 -5.25
N SER A 80 -6.62 -4.31 -4.23
CA SER A 80 -7.34 -4.77 -3.03
C SER A 80 -7.75 -3.58 -2.17
N LYS A 81 -9.01 -3.55 -1.72
CA LYS A 81 -9.47 -2.49 -0.82
C LYS A 81 -8.73 -2.57 0.52
N ILE A 82 -8.03 -1.49 0.83
CA ILE A 82 -7.34 -1.29 2.10
C ILE A 82 -7.66 0.12 2.58
N ASN A 83 -7.78 0.28 3.89
CA ASN A 83 -7.89 1.61 4.47
C ASN A 83 -6.56 1.86 5.22
N LEU A 84 -5.77 2.75 4.65
CA LEU A 84 -4.48 3.20 5.17
C LEU A 84 -4.47 4.73 5.05
N PRO A 85 -3.83 5.46 5.97
CA PRO A 85 -3.83 6.92 5.94
C PRO A 85 -3.19 7.49 4.66
N CYS A 86 -2.28 6.74 4.04
CA CYS A 86 -1.58 7.07 2.81
C CYS A 86 -2.29 6.61 1.53
N VAL A 87 -3.46 5.98 1.61
CA VAL A 87 -4.19 5.45 0.45
C VAL A 87 -5.53 6.15 0.31
N ASP A 88 -5.83 6.64 -0.89
CA ASP A 88 -7.14 7.18 -1.22
C ASP A 88 -8.16 6.03 -1.32
N GLN A 89 -9.19 6.07 -0.47
CA GLN A 89 -10.22 5.01 -0.40
C GLN A 89 -11.11 4.93 -1.65
N ARG A 90 -11.16 5.98 -2.47
CA ARG A 90 -12.01 6.01 -3.68
C ARG A 90 -11.37 5.33 -4.86
N ASN A 91 -10.06 5.49 -5.04
CA ASN A 91 -9.33 5.03 -6.22
C ASN A 91 -8.16 4.08 -5.90
N GLY A 92 -7.80 3.89 -4.63
CA GLY A 92 -6.70 3.04 -4.18
C GLY A 92 -5.30 3.65 -4.37
N LYS A 93 -5.19 4.90 -4.84
CA LYS A 93 -3.90 5.53 -5.14
C LYS A 93 -3.16 5.89 -3.85
N VAL A 94 -1.87 5.57 -3.82
CA VAL A 94 -0.98 5.94 -2.71
C VAL A 94 -0.55 7.40 -2.86
N ASP A 95 -0.69 8.16 -1.77
CA ASP A 95 -0.24 9.53 -1.67
C ASP A 95 1.27 9.58 -1.33
N PRO A 96 2.13 10.07 -2.24
CA PRO A 96 3.57 10.09 -2.03
C PRO A 96 3.99 11.02 -0.89
N THR A 97 3.17 12.00 -0.52
CA THR A 97 3.49 12.95 0.57
C THR A 97 3.36 12.32 1.95
N LYS A 98 2.53 11.28 2.07
CA LYS A 98 2.23 10.59 3.33
C LYS A 98 3.14 9.41 3.60
N LEU A 99 3.97 9.03 2.62
CA LEU A 99 4.91 7.92 2.75
C LEU A 99 6.34 8.48 2.71
N GLY A 100 7.10 8.32 3.81
CA GLY A 100 8.42 8.94 3.95
C GLY A 100 9.40 8.58 2.83
N CYS A 101 9.39 7.33 2.36
CA CYS A 101 10.25 6.88 1.27
C CYS A 101 9.89 7.50 -0.09
N LEU A 102 8.62 7.86 -0.32
CA LEU A 102 8.20 8.55 -1.55
C LEU A 102 8.38 10.07 -1.43
N ALA A 103 8.12 10.65 -0.27
CA ALA A 103 8.29 12.07 0.00
C ALA A 103 9.76 12.51 -0.11
N GLN A 104 10.68 11.65 0.34
CA GLN A 104 12.12 11.87 0.25
C GLN A 104 12.76 10.84 -0.69
N TRP A 105 12.19 10.68 -1.89
CA TRP A 105 12.65 9.70 -2.85
C TRP A 105 14.14 9.83 -3.16
N LYS A 106 14.84 8.69 -3.11
CA LYS A 106 16.24 8.55 -3.48
C LYS A 106 16.33 7.51 -4.59
N ARG A 107 17.26 7.71 -5.52
CA ARG A 107 17.54 6.76 -6.61
C ARG A 107 17.85 5.34 -6.13
N ASP A 108 18.36 5.22 -4.90
CA ASP A 108 18.72 3.93 -4.31
C ASP A 108 17.50 3.13 -3.86
N PHE A 109 16.34 3.79 -3.66
CA PHE A 109 15.09 3.12 -3.36
C PHE A 109 14.59 2.31 -4.56
N THR A 110 13.86 1.24 -4.24
CA THR A 110 13.29 0.26 -5.17
C THR A 110 11.79 0.15 -4.96
N MET A 111 11.11 -0.54 -5.88
CA MET A 111 9.71 -0.95 -5.67
C MET A 111 9.56 -1.74 -4.37
N GLU A 112 10.51 -2.63 -4.08
CA GLU A 112 10.55 -3.41 -2.84
C GLU A 112 10.59 -2.53 -1.58
N THR A 113 11.42 -1.47 -1.60
CA THR A 113 11.53 -0.55 -0.45
C THR A 113 10.18 0.06 -0.11
N VAL A 114 9.40 0.42 -1.14
CA VAL A 114 8.05 0.97 -0.96
C VAL A 114 7.08 -0.09 -0.46
N LEU A 115 7.13 -1.32 -0.99
CA LEU A 115 6.28 -2.43 -0.53
C LEU A 115 6.52 -2.76 0.95
N ILE A 116 7.78 -2.75 1.39
CA ILE A 116 8.15 -2.98 2.79
C ILE A 116 7.60 -1.86 3.68
N GLU A 117 7.73 -0.59 3.29
CA GLU A 117 7.18 0.53 4.06
C GLU A 117 5.64 0.49 4.11
N LEU A 118 4.96 0.15 3.02
CA LEU A 118 3.51 -0.04 3.01
C LEU A 118 3.09 -1.14 3.99
N ARG A 119 3.79 -2.28 3.99
CA ARG A 119 3.56 -3.36 4.95
C ARG A 119 3.82 -2.90 6.40
N ARG A 120 4.83 -2.06 6.61
CA ARG A 120 5.13 -1.49 7.94
C ARG A 120 3.97 -0.67 8.48
N LEU A 121 3.29 0.08 7.63
CA LEU A 121 2.08 0.83 8.00
C LEU A 121 0.92 -0.08 8.39
N GLU A 122 0.83 -1.29 7.83
CA GLU A 122 -0.15 -2.30 8.25
C GLU A 122 0.18 -2.89 9.63
N THR A 123 1.47 -3.03 9.97
CA THR A 123 1.92 -3.56 11.28
C THR A 123 1.91 -2.55 12.42
N ASP A 124 2.04 -1.25 12.12
CA ASP A 124 2.28 -0.25 13.16
C ASP A 124 1.05 -0.10 14.07
N SER A 125 1.14 -0.70 15.25
CA SER A 125 0.02 -1.00 16.16
C SER A 125 -0.64 0.25 16.78
N TYR A 126 -0.11 1.45 16.50
CA TYR A 126 -0.73 2.72 16.89
C TYR A 126 -1.89 3.12 15.96
N LEU A 127 -1.92 2.63 14.71
CA LEU A 127 -3.01 2.94 13.79
C LEU A 127 -4.25 2.10 14.04
N THR A 128 -4.15 0.88 14.58
CA THR A 128 -5.32 0.05 14.90
C THR A 128 -6.23 0.71 15.94
N VAL A 129 -5.66 1.48 16.89
CA VAL A 129 -6.43 2.26 17.87
C VAL A 129 -7.17 3.42 17.22
N ILE A 130 -6.53 4.13 16.28
CA ILE A 130 -7.18 5.22 15.51
C ILE A 130 -8.20 4.66 14.52
N PHE A 131 -7.96 3.48 13.96
CA PHE A 131 -8.88 2.83 13.04
C PHE A 131 -10.12 2.29 13.74
N LEU A 132 -9.96 1.71 14.92
CA LEU A 132 -11.10 1.39 15.79
C LEU A 132 -11.78 2.68 16.25
N ALA A 133 -11.06 3.76 16.56
CA ALA A 133 -11.70 5.03 16.89
C ALA A 133 -12.53 5.59 15.72
N ASN A 134 -12.02 5.54 14.49
CA ASN A 134 -12.74 5.99 13.29
C ASN A 134 -13.88 5.03 12.90
N LEU A 135 -13.71 3.72 13.06
CA LEU A 135 -14.77 2.73 12.82
C LEU A 135 -15.86 2.81 13.89
N VAL A 136 -15.52 3.03 15.16
CA VAL A 136 -16.49 3.32 16.24
C VAL A 136 -17.19 4.65 15.98
N CYS A 137 -16.51 5.66 15.43
CA CYS A 137 -17.14 6.91 15.03
C CYS A 137 -18.15 6.71 13.89
N ASP A 138 -17.81 5.91 12.87
CA ASP A 138 -18.72 5.56 11.78
C ASP A 138 -19.92 4.73 12.28
N ILE A 139 -19.72 3.78 13.20
CA ILE A 139 -20.83 3.02 13.80
C ILE A 139 -21.68 3.91 14.72
N GLY A 140 -21.06 4.87 15.42
CA GLY A 140 -21.75 5.85 16.29
C GLY A 140 -22.62 6.86 15.54
N GLN A 141 -22.38 7.08 14.23
CA GLN A 141 -23.30 7.84 13.36
C GLN A 141 -24.50 7.00 12.89
N ILE A 142 -24.46 5.67 13.02
CA ILE A 142 -25.60 4.77 12.73
C ILE A 142 -26.48 4.61 13.98
N TYR A 143 -25.90 4.70 15.18
CA TYR A 143 -26.61 4.69 16.46
C TYR A 143 -26.60 6.07 17.12
N GLY A 144 -27.33 7.03 16.55
CA GLY A 144 -27.59 8.32 17.22
C GLY A 144 -28.52 8.15 18.43
N PRO A 145 -28.43 9.01 19.47
CA PRO A 145 -29.34 8.97 20.61
C PRO A 145 -30.70 9.54 20.18
N GLY A 146 -31.70 8.68 19.95
CA GLY A 146 -33.01 9.14 19.50
C GLY A 146 -34.10 8.08 19.46
N SER A 147 -34.62 7.71 20.63
CA SER A 147 -36.07 7.56 20.88
C SER A 147 -36.30 7.13 22.33
N GLU A 148 -36.38 8.12 23.23
CA GLU A 148 -37.25 7.98 24.40
C GLU A 148 -38.68 7.78 23.87
N GLN A 149 -39.19 6.55 23.95
CA GLN A 149 -40.62 6.28 23.84
C GLN A 149 -41.20 6.11 25.24
N GLU A 150 -42.20 6.95 25.47
CA GLU A 150 -42.99 7.17 26.68
C GLU A 150 -43.43 5.88 27.41
N THR A 151 -43.38 5.96 28.74
CA THR A 151 -44.03 5.00 29.64
C THR A 151 -45.55 5.17 29.56
N PRO A 152 -46.36 4.11 29.36
CA PRO A 152 -47.80 4.25 29.50
C PRO A 152 -48.17 4.30 30.97
N SER A 153 -48.81 5.40 31.36
CA SER A 153 -49.42 5.62 32.67
C SER A 153 -50.41 4.52 33.03
N ALA A 154 -50.38 4.11 34.29
CA ALA A 154 -51.34 3.24 34.93
C ALA A 154 -52.80 3.73 34.75
N GLY A 155 -53.68 2.78 34.47
CA GLY A 155 -55.14 2.89 34.61
C GLY A 155 -55.64 1.71 35.44
#